data_AF-A0A920N4I6-F1
#
_entry.id   AF-A0A920N4I6-F1
#
_cell.length_a   1.000
_cell.length_b   1.000
_cell.length_c   1.000
_cell.angle_alpha   90.00
_cell.angle_beta   90.00
_cell.angle_gamma   90.00
#
_symmetry.space_group_name_H-M   'P 1'
#
loop_
_entity.id
_entity.type
_entity.pdbx_description
1 polymer ?
#
loop_
_entity_poly.entity_id
_entity_poly.type
_entity_poly.pdbx_seq_one_letter_code
_entity_poly.pdbx_strand_id
1 'polypeptide(L)'
;MPCPFYFSSDFDIPVELWHQGLKNAPNPVAVVPGLESSVRPWISGTPVGNTLETLYGFAASGNHRGADGVYLFNWMDTNNWPVPGNDYKLVLKHGVGTRFVTTAARRHPVCFRDAVPAGFSMNVQLPADARLGKTFRMHIGPRPDSGTAWAIVGLAKRDGLSESRFRAKLNGQSLETAADLTNLKQLGGNSARAVRFACPLNVLKTGYNDLDLRQVAGSTGQQIVWVELRMDPGPETGPSNRQD
;
A
#
# COMPACT_ATOMS: atom_id res chain seq x y z
N MET A 1 16.17 -1.43 13.43
CA MET A 1 14.83 -0.98 13.02
C MET A 1 14.95 -0.04 11.82
N PRO A 2 14.77 -0.54 10.59
CA PRO A 2 14.64 0.35 9.43
C PRO A 2 13.32 1.10 9.48
N CYS A 3 13.34 2.42 9.42
CA CYS A 3 12.15 3.25 9.63
C CYS A 3 12.27 4.56 8.83
N PRO A 4 11.17 5.10 8.28
CA PRO A 4 11.11 6.48 7.83
C PRO A 4 11.31 7.46 9.01
N PHE A 5 11.54 8.73 8.70
CA PHE A 5 11.75 9.76 9.71
C PHE A 5 10.43 10.28 10.30
N TYR A 6 9.56 10.89 9.50
CA TYR A 6 8.33 11.54 9.98
C TYR A 6 7.24 11.77 8.92
N PHE A 7 7.58 12.08 7.68
CA PHE A 7 6.60 12.64 6.72
C PHE A 7 5.65 11.59 6.13
N SER A 8 6.08 10.33 6.07
CA SER A 8 5.31 9.19 5.54
C SER A 8 5.85 7.87 6.04
N SER A 9 4.97 6.90 6.21
CA SER A 9 5.33 5.49 6.16
C SER A 9 5.96 5.12 4.81
N ASP A 10 7.02 4.31 4.84
CA ASP A 10 7.62 3.65 3.66
C ASP A 10 7.09 2.22 3.56
N PHE A 11 6.20 1.96 2.60
CA PHE A 11 5.59 0.63 2.40
C PHE A 11 6.49 -0.38 1.67
N ASP A 12 7.71 0.01 1.29
CA ASP A 12 8.65 -0.83 0.53
C ASP A 12 10.05 -0.89 1.17
N ILE A 13 10.09 -1.07 2.49
CA ILE A 13 11.34 -1.31 3.24
C ILE A 13 11.92 -2.69 2.86
N PRO A 14 13.18 -2.77 2.38
CA PRO A 14 13.79 -4.03 1.93
C PRO A 14 14.32 -4.88 3.08
N VAL A 15 13.40 -5.51 3.82
CA VAL A 15 13.70 -6.33 5.02
C VAL A 15 14.72 -7.44 4.75
N GLU A 16 14.61 -8.14 3.63
CA GLU A 16 15.53 -9.20 3.22
C GLU A 16 16.97 -8.71 3.04
N LEU A 17 17.15 -7.47 2.58
CA LEU A 17 18.48 -6.86 2.43
C LEU A 17 19.08 -6.47 3.79
N TRP A 18 18.24 -6.06 4.75
CA TRP A 18 18.68 -5.83 6.13
C TRP A 18 19.17 -7.12 6.78
N HIS A 19 18.41 -8.21 6.65
CA HIS A 19 18.85 -9.54 7.10
C HIS A 19 20.15 -9.96 6.43
N GLN A 20 20.27 -9.78 5.11
CA GLN A 20 21.51 -10.08 4.41
C GLN A 20 22.71 -9.27 4.92
N GLY A 21 22.52 -7.98 5.20
CA GLY A 21 23.57 -7.11 5.74
C GLY A 21 23.97 -7.46 7.17
N LEU A 22 23.07 -8.03 7.96
CA LEU A 22 23.26 -8.39 9.36
C LEU A 22 23.67 -9.85 9.58
N LYS A 23 23.73 -10.67 8.53
CA LYS A 23 23.96 -12.13 8.62
C LYS A 23 25.20 -12.56 9.41
N ASN A 24 26.23 -11.70 9.47
CA ASN A 24 27.51 -11.97 10.15
C ASN A 24 27.63 -11.21 11.48
N ALA A 25 26.54 -10.64 12.01
CA ALA A 25 26.57 -10.00 13.32
C ALA A 25 26.93 -11.03 14.40
N PRO A 26 27.73 -10.66 15.41
CA PRO A 26 28.17 -11.58 16.47
C PRO A 26 27.00 -12.10 17.33
N ASN A 27 25.87 -11.39 17.32
CA ASN A 27 24.63 -11.80 17.99
C ASN A 27 23.47 -11.69 16.99
N PRO A 28 22.41 -12.51 17.12
CA PRO A 28 21.18 -12.34 16.34
C PRO A 28 20.60 -10.94 16.53
N VAL A 29 20.31 -10.25 15.43
CA VAL A 29 19.72 -8.91 15.41
C VAL A 29 18.34 -9.00 14.76
N ALA A 30 17.29 -8.61 15.50
CA ALA A 30 15.95 -8.54 14.95
C ALA A 30 15.81 -7.38 13.95
N VAL A 31 15.20 -7.65 12.80
CA VAL A 31 14.82 -6.66 11.79
C VAL A 31 13.34 -6.37 11.92
N VAL A 32 13.06 -5.28 12.64
CA VAL A 32 11.71 -4.77 12.88
C VAL A 32 11.53 -3.48 12.07
N PRO A 33 10.86 -3.50 10.90
CA PRO A 33 10.54 -2.29 10.15
C PRO A 33 9.54 -1.40 10.90
N GLY A 34 9.76 -0.09 10.83
CA GLY A 34 8.93 0.92 11.48
C GLY A 34 7.84 1.46 10.55
N LEU A 35 6.63 1.60 11.09
CA LEU A 35 5.48 2.24 10.44
C LEU A 35 5.15 3.55 11.17
N GLU A 36 5.22 4.66 10.46
CA GLU A 36 4.79 5.98 10.95
C GLU A 36 3.25 6.05 11.00
N SER A 37 2.69 7.04 11.67
CA SER A 37 1.25 7.27 11.72
C SER A 37 0.65 7.71 10.36
N SER A 38 1.41 8.35 9.49
CA SER A 38 0.94 9.02 8.28
C SER A 38 1.27 8.24 7.01
N VAL A 39 0.39 8.35 6.02
CA VAL A 39 0.62 7.89 4.65
C VAL A 39 0.63 9.09 3.73
N ARG A 40 1.73 9.26 3.00
CA ARG A 40 1.90 10.38 2.08
C ARG A 40 2.53 9.92 0.76
N PRO A 41 1.94 10.28 -0.40
CA PRO A 41 2.43 9.81 -1.69
C PRO A 41 3.75 10.46 -2.16
N TRP A 42 4.04 11.69 -1.71
CA TRP A 42 5.32 12.40 -1.92
C TRP A 42 5.48 13.52 -0.89
N ILE A 43 6.69 14.07 -0.70
CA ILE A 43 7.02 14.98 0.43
C ILE A 43 6.05 16.15 0.64
N SER A 44 5.56 16.79 -0.42
CA SER A 44 4.62 17.93 -0.35
C SER A 44 3.15 17.55 -0.55
N GLY A 45 2.83 16.27 -0.79
CA GLY A 45 1.46 15.82 -1.01
C GLY A 45 0.68 15.76 0.30
N THR A 46 -0.63 16.05 0.28
CA THR A 46 -1.45 16.00 1.51
C THR A 46 -1.38 14.61 2.16
N PRO A 47 -1.05 14.50 3.46
CA PRO A 47 -1.02 13.22 4.16
C PRO A 47 -2.44 12.76 4.53
N VAL A 48 -2.59 11.46 4.75
CA VAL A 48 -3.74 10.85 5.44
C VAL A 48 -3.23 9.94 6.55
N GLY A 49 -4.08 9.62 7.52
CA GLY A 49 -3.72 8.68 8.58
C GLY A 49 -3.63 7.28 8.00
N ASN A 50 -2.70 6.48 8.50
CA ASN A 50 -2.78 5.04 8.32
C ASN A 50 -4.12 4.53 8.86
N THR A 51 -4.62 3.45 8.27
CA THR A 51 -5.79 2.73 8.75
C THR A 51 -5.35 1.36 9.24
N LEU A 52 -6.25 0.60 9.87
CA LEU A 52 -5.95 -0.80 10.20
C LEU A 52 -5.56 -1.59 8.95
N GLU A 53 -6.21 -1.34 7.82
CA GLU A 53 -5.91 -2.02 6.56
C GLU A 53 -4.54 -1.63 5.98
N THR A 54 -4.08 -0.38 6.15
CA THR A 54 -2.71 -0.03 5.72
C THR A 54 -1.67 -0.61 6.69
N LEU A 55 -1.95 -0.67 7.99
CA LEU A 55 -1.13 -1.40 8.96
C LEU A 55 -0.99 -2.88 8.59
N TYR A 56 -2.09 -3.56 8.31
CA TYR A 56 -2.08 -4.97 7.92
C TYR A 56 -1.43 -5.19 6.55
N GLY A 57 -1.60 -4.25 5.62
CA GLY A 57 -0.88 -4.27 4.34
C GLY A 57 0.64 -4.16 4.52
N PHE A 58 1.09 -3.22 5.36
CA PHE A 58 2.51 -3.07 5.71
C PHE A 58 3.05 -4.32 6.40
N ALA A 59 2.35 -4.84 7.41
CA ALA A 59 2.75 -6.03 8.13
C ALA A 59 2.79 -7.28 7.24
N ALA A 60 1.79 -7.49 6.38
CA ALA A 60 1.80 -8.62 5.44
C ALA A 60 2.99 -8.55 4.48
N SER A 61 3.33 -7.34 4.00
CA SER A 61 4.52 -7.11 3.18
C SER A 61 5.81 -7.42 3.95
N GLY A 62 5.97 -6.87 5.16
CA GLY A 62 7.14 -7.08 6.01
C GLY A 62 7.32 -8.54 6.44
N ASN A 63 6.27 -9.18 6.95
CA ASN A 63 6.29 -10.58 7.40
C ASN A 63 6.68 -11.53 6.26
N HIS A 64 6.17 -11.30 5.05
CA HIS A 64 6.55 -12.07 3.87
C HIS A 64 8.04 -11.93 3.51
N ARG A 65 8.64 -10.77 3.80
CA ARG A 65 10.05 -10.49 3.58
C ARG A 65 10.94 -10.91 4.77
N GLY A 66 10.35 -11.54 5.80
CA GLY A 66 11.06 -12.05 6.97
C GLY A 66 11.19 -11.06 8.13
N ALA A 67 10.33 -10.05 8.24
CA ALA A 67 10.36 -9.13 9.37
C ALA A 67 10.09 -9.88 10.69
N ASP A 68 10.87 -9.56 11.72
CA ASP A 68 10.70 -10.16 13.07
C ASP A 68 9.56 -9.50 13.87
N GLY A 69 8.99 -8.42 13.33
CA GLY A 69 7.86 -7.70 13.91
C GLY A 69 7.59 -6.40 13.15
N VAL A 70 6.70 -5.57 13.68
CA VAL A 70 6.47 -4.20 13.22
C VAL A 70 6.58 -3.26 14.40
N TYR A 71 7.33 -2.17 14.22
CA TYR A 71 7.41 -1.10 15.21
C TYR A 71 6.46 0.03 14.80
N LEU A 72 5.57 0.45 15.70
CA LEU A 72 4.60 1.50 15.44
C LEU A 72 5.09 2.82 16.05
N PHE A 73 5.38 3.82 15.22
CA PHE A 73 5.87 5.13 15.67
C PHE A 73 4.79 6.20 15.45
N ASN A 74 4.52 7.01 16.48
CA ASN A 74 3.38 7.95 16.56
C ASN A 74 1.98 7.29 16.49
N TRP A 75 1.88 6.01 16.83
CA TRP A 75 0.60 5.32 17.03
C TRP A 75 0.25 5.34 18.53
N MET A 76 -0.23 6.49 19.02
CA MET A 76 -0.60 6.69 20.42
C MET A 76 -2.12 6.61 20.60
N ASP A 77 -2.60 6.38 21.83
CA ASP A 77 -4.02 6.22 22.15
C ASP A 77 -4.75 7.55 22.46
N THR A 78 -4.01 8.66 22.49
CA THR A 78 -4.52 9.96 22.96
C THR A 78 -5.18 10.82 21.89
N ASN A 79 -5.06 10.48 20.61
CA ASN A 79 -5.63 11.22 19.50
C ASN A 79 -6.32 10.27 18.49
N ASN A 80 -7.29 10.78 17.72
CA ASN A 80 -7.95 10.00 16.65
C ASN A 80 -7.06 9.87 15.39
N TRP A 81 -5.74 9.78 15.58
CA TRP A 81 -4.75 9.66 14.52
C TRP A 81 -3.65 8.66 14.95
N PRO A 82 -3.29 7.68 14.11
CA PRO A 82 -3.79 7.50 12.74
C PRO A 82 -5.15 6.78 12.69
N VAL A 83 -5.52 6.09 13.77
CA VAL A 83 -6.81 5.41 13.93
C VAL A 83 -7.55 5.94 15.16
N PRO A 84 -8.89 5.88 15.20
CA PRO A 84 -9.65 6.19 16.41
C PRO A 84 -9.30 5.25 17.57
N GLY A 85 -9.50 5.68 18.82
CA GLY A 85 -9.14 4.89 20.01
C GLY A 85 -9.80 3.50 20.10
N ASN A 86 -10.99 3.31 19.52
CA ASN A 86 -11.62 1.98 19.45
C ASN A 86 -10.87 1.03 18.50
N ASP A 87 -10.33 1.54 17.40
CA ASP A 87 -9.55 0.75 16.44
C ASP A 87 -8.16 0.44 17.00
N TYR A 88 -7.58 1.34 17.81
CA TYR A 88 -6.32 1.09 18.50
C TYR A 88 -6.38 -0.15 19.41
N LYS A 89 -7.53 -0.41 20.05
CA LYS A 89 -7.74 -1.65 20.83
C LYS A 89 -7.65 -2.91 19.98
N LEU A 90 -8.05 -2.86 18.71
CA LEU A 90 -7.92 -3.99 17.78
C LEU A 90 -6.45 -4.27 17.47
N VAL A 91 -5.62 -3.23 17.35
CA VAL A 91 -4.16 -3.38 17.20
C VAL A 91 -3.57 -4.10 18.42
N LEU A 92 -3.93 -3.68 19.64
CA LEU A 92 -3.44 -4.31 20.87
C LEU A 92 -3.92 -5.77 21.03
N LYS A 93 -5.16 -6.05 20.60
CA LYS A 93 -5.78 -7.37 20.75
C LYS A 93 -5.26 -8.39 19.73
N HIS A 94 -5.15 -8.00 18.47
CA HIS A 94 -4.84 -8.92 17.36
C HIS A 94 -3.38 -8.83 16.92
N GLY A 95 -2.71 -7.73 17.19
CA GLY A 95 -1.35 -7.47 16.74
C GLY A 95 -1.25 -7.49 15.21
N VAL A 96 -0.09 -7.91 14.72
CA VAL A 96 0.28 -7.92 13.30
C VAL A 96 0.85 -9.27 12.84
N GLY A 97 0.50 -10.35 13.54
CA GLY A 97 0.98 -11.69 13.24
C GLY A 97 0.50 -12.17 11.86
N THR A 98 1.35 -12.90 11.14
CA THR A 98 1.11 -13.34 9.75
C THR A 98 -0.26 -13.97 9.54
N ARG A 99 -0.66 -14.93 10.38
CA ARG A 99 -1.97 -15.62 10.25
C ARG A 99 -3.17 -14.67 10.26
N PHE A 100 -3.08 -13.59 11.03
CA PHE A 100 -4.15 -12.61 11.12
C PHE A 100 -4.11 -11.63 9.96
N VAL A 101 -2.96 -11.05 9.66
CA VAL A 101 -2.87 -9.98 8.65
C VAL A 101 -3.13 -10.49 7.22
N THR A 102 -2.94 -11.77 6.94
CA THR A 102 -3.23 -12.35 5.63
C THR A 102 -4.73 -12.56 5.36
N THR A 103 -5.54 -12.64 6.41
CA THR A 103 -7.00 -12.81 6.33
C THR A 103 -7.77 -11.50 6.53
N ALA A 104 -7.12 -10.47 7.06
CA ALA A 104 -7.70 -9.14 7.20
C ALA A 104 -7.69 -8.34 5.88
N ALA A 105 -8.57 -7.35 5.77
CA ALA A 105 -8.50 -6.37 4.69
C ALA A 105 -7.16 -5.61 4.71
N ARG A 106 -6.57 -5.40 3.53
CA ARG A 106 -5.23 -4.83 3.38
C ARG A 106 -5.19 -3.73 2.32
N ARG A 107 -4.39 -2.70 2.57
CA ARG A 107 -4.12 -1.60 1.64
C ARG A 107 -2.62 -1.40 1.48
N HIS A 108 -2.17 -1.28 0.24
CA HIS A 108 -0.76 -1.13 -0.14
C HIS A 108 -0.57 0.13 -0.98
N PRO A 109 -0.51 1.30 -0.34
CA PRO A 109 -0.30 2.57 -1.03
C PRO A 109 1.14 2.76 -1.49
N VAL A 110 1.30 3.42 -2.64
CA VAL A 110 2.59 3.91 -3.11
C VAL A 110 2.97 5.15 -2.30
N CYS A 111 4.09 5.04 -1.59
CA CYS A 111 4.70 6.15 -0.85
C CYS A 111 6.13 6.38 -1.35
N PHE A 112 6.99 6.92 -0.48
CA PHE A 112 8.38 7.27 -0.78
C PHE A 112 9.24 7.17 0.49
N ARG A 113 10.56 7.24 0.34
CA ARG A 113 11.52 7.32 1.45
C ARG A 113 11.73 8.77 1.81
N ASP A 114 11.34 9.18 3.00
CA ASP A 114 11.38 10.58 3.43
C ASP A 114 12.73 11.03 3.99
N ALA A 115 13.59 10.09 4.36
CA ALA A 115 14.97 10.33 4.74
C ALA A 115 15.89 9.33 4.02
N VAL A 116 16.88 9.86 3.29
CA VAL A 116 17.89 9.08 2.58
C VAL A 116 19.24 9.78 2.64
N PRO A 117 20.37 9.04 2.58
CA PRO A 117 21.69 9.66 2.44
C PRO A 117 21.80 10.48 1.16
N ALA A 118 22.74 11.44 1.13
CA ALA A 118 23.03 12.23 -0.05
C ALA A 118 23.34 11.33 -1.27
N GLY A 119 22.72 11.64 -2.41
CA GLY A 119 22.86 10.88 -3.65
C GLY A 119 22.01 9.60 -3.74
N PHE A 120 21.31 9.20 -2.66
CA PHE A 120 20.43 8.04 -2.70
C PHE A 120 19.00 8.43 -3.13
N SER A 121 18.32 7.53 -3.84
CA SER A 121 16.97 7.80 -4.34
C SER A 121 15.92 7.69 -3.22
N MET A 122 15.10 8.75 -3.09
CA MET A 122 13.89 8.75 -2.28
C MET A 122 12.78 7.84 -2.85
N ASN A 123 12.96 7.28 -4.05
CA ASN A 123 11.97 6.47 -4.75
C ASN A 123 10.59 7.15 -4.88
N VAL A 124 10.58 8.46 -5.12
CA VAL A 124 9.35 9.23 -5.30
C VAL A 124 8.69 8.81 -6.61
N GLN A 125 7.52 8.18 -6.52
CA GLN A 125 6.76 7.73 -7.70
C GLN A 125 5.61 8.67 -8.08
N LEU A 126 5.15 9.51 -7.16
CA LEU A 126 4.03 10.44 -7.32
C LEU A 126 4.47 11.89 -7.05
N PRO A 127 3.73 12.90 -7.56
CA PRO A 127 2.66 12.77 -8.53
C PRO A 127 3.20 12.34 -9.91
N ALA A 128 2.34 11.83 -10.79
CA ALA A 128 2.72 11.43 -12.14
C ALA A 128 1.79 12.04 -13.19
N ASP A 129 2.33 12.37 -14.36
CA ASP A 129 1.54 12.77 -15.51
C ASP A 129 0.79 11.56 -16.08
N ALA A 130 -0.54 11.63 -16.12
CA ALA A 130 -1.35 10.50 -16.52
C ALA A 130 -1.25 10.18 -18.02
N ARG A 131 -1.00 11.17 -18.89
CA ARG A 131 -0.92 10.96 -20.35
C ARG A 131 0.39 10.33 -20.76
N LEU A 132 1.48 10.73 -20.12
CA LEU A 132 2.77 10.03 -20.26
C LEU A 132 2.65 8.58 -19.79
N GLY A 133 1.90 8.38 -18.71
CA GLY A 133 1.71 7.08 -18.08
C GLY A 133 2.93 6.67 -17.25
N LYS A 134 2.72 5.73 -16.34
CA LYS A 134 3.76 5.24 -15.42
C LYS A 134 3.42 3.86 -14.88
N THR A 135 4.44 3.06 -14.62
CA THR A 135 4.32 1.83 -13.84
C THR A 135 4.62 2.11 -12.37
N PHE A 136 3.72 1.67 -11.50
CA PHE A 136 3.84 1.79 -10.05
C PHE A 136 4.06 0.41 -9.44
N ARG A 137 5.10 0.29 -8.61
CA ARG A 137 5.47 -0.98 -7.98
C ARG A 137 5.06 -1.00 -6.51
N MET A 138 4.38 -2.06 -6.10
CA MET A 138 3.89 -2.27 -4.72
C MET A 138 4.20 -3.70 -4.27
N HIS A 139 4.75 -3.87 -3.07
CA HIS A 139 4.91 -5.19 -2.46
C HIS A 139 3.71 -5.50 -1.57
N ILE A 140 2.97 -6.57 -1.88
CA ILE A 140 1.72 -6.90 -1.18
C ILE A 140 1.87 -8.00 -0.12
N GLY A 141 3.06 -8.59 0.00
CA GLY A 141 3.24 -9.82 0.77
C GLY A 141 2.52 -11.00 0.10
N PRO A 142 1.84 -11.89 0.85
CA PRO A 142 1.14 -13.02 0.26
C PRO A 142 -0.07 -12.57 -0.56
N ARG A 143 -0.24 -13.20 -1.72
CA ARG A 143 -1.46 -13.07 -2.53
C ARG A 143 -2.65 -13.68 -1.77
N PRO A 144 -3.82 -13.02 -1.72
CA PRO A 144 -5.02 -13.63 -1.17
C PRO A 144 -5.52 -14.77 -2.06
N ASP A 145 -6.00 -15.85 -1.44
CA ASP A 145 -6.55 -17.01 -2.17
C ASP A 145 -8.02 -16.83 -2.57
N SER A 146 -8.76 -15.99 -1.85
CA SER A 146 -10.17 -15.69 -2.08
C SER A 146 -10.49 -14.23 -1.77
N GLY A 147 -11.70 -13.78 -2.10
CA GLY A 147 -12.17 -12.42 -1.85
C GLY A 147 -12.04 -11.49 -3.05
N THR A 148 -11.80 -10.20 -2.79
CA THR A 148 -11.72 -9.18 -3.85
C THR A 148 -10.44 -8.37 -3.77
N ALA A 149 -10.01 -7.86 -4.93
CA ALA A 149 -8.89 -6.95 -5.02
C ALA A 149 -9.15 -5.83 -6.04
N TRP A 150 -8.63 -4.65 -5.73
CA TRP A 150 -8.83 -3.44 -6.51
C TRP A 150 -7.52 -2.65 -6.63
N ALA A 151 -7.24 -2.14 -7.81
CA ALA A 151 -6.29 -1.04 -7.99
C ALA A 151 -7.07 0.27 -7.92
N ILE A 152 -6.61 1.20 -7.05
CA ILE A 152 -7.25 2.49 -6.84
C ILE A 152 -6.28 3.59 -7.28
N VAL A 153 -6.78 4.50 -8.11
CA VAL A 153 -5.97 5.58 -8.69
C VAL A 153 -6.63 6.92 -8.39
N GLY A 154 -6.03 7.69 -7.49
CA GLY A 154 -6.47 9.04 -7.14
C GLY A 154 -5.87 10.09 -8.08
N LEU A 155 -6.71 11.04 -8.48
CA LEU A 155 -6.41 12.09 -9.45
C LEU A 155 -6.57 13.47 -8.80
N ALA A 156 -5.66 14.39 -9.12
CA ALA A 156 -5.77 15.78 -8.70
C ALA A 156 -6.99 16.48 -9.32
N LYS A 157 -7.49 17.53 -8.67
CA LYS A 157 -8.50 18.41 -9.27
C LYS A 157 -7.89 19.17 -10.45
N ARG A 158 -8.39 18.90 -11.66
CA ARG A 158 -8.06 19.62 -12.90
C ARG A 158 -9.31 19.70 -13.79
N ASP A 159 -9.27 20.57 -14.79
CA ASP A 159 -10.34 20.66 -15.78
C ASP A 159 -10.47 19.34 -16.57
N GLY A 160 -11.70 18.99 -16.97
CA GLY A 160 -11.98 17.76 -17.71
C GLY A 160 -11.80 16.46 -16.90
N LEU A 161 -11.70 16.53 -15.56
CA LEU A 161 -11.44 15.36 -14.71
C LEU A 161 -12.49 14.24 -14.87
N SER A 162 -13.78 14.58 -14.99
CA SER A 162 -14.88 13.62 -15.19
C SER A 162 -14.87 12.95 -16.57
N GLU A 163 -14.32 13.63 -17.58
CA GLU A 163 -14.21 13.13 -18.96
C GLU A 163 -13.03 12.19 -19.15
N SER A 164 -12.02 12.29 -18.29
CA SER A 164 -10.82 11.47 -18.39
C SER A 164 -11.13 9.97 -18.26
N ARG A 165 -10.51 9.17 -19.12
CA ARG A 165 -10.55 7.70 -19.09
C ARG A 165 -9.15 7.14 -19.04
N PHE A 166 -9.01 5.98 -18.42
CA PHE A 166 -7.72 5.38 -18.11
C PHE A 166 -7.73 3.92 -18.51
N ARG A 167 -6.55 3.44 -18.91
CA ARG A 167 -6.26 2.02 -19.02
C ARG A 167 -5.29 1.65 -17.91
N ALA A 168 -5.52 0.50 -17.30
CA ALA A 168 -4.62 -0.10 -16.33
C ALA A 168 -4.19 -1.49 -16.79
N LYS A 169 -2.95 -1.86 -16.49
CA LYS A 169 -2.51 -3.26 -16.53
C LYS A 169 -1.83 -3.62 -15.21
N LEU A 170 -2.17 -4.76 -14.65
CA LEU A 170 -1.48 -5.33 -13.50
C LEU A 170 -0.65 -6.52 -13.95
N ASN A 171 0.65 -6.50 -13.68
CA ASN A 171 1.56 -7.57 -14.09
C ASN A 171 1.47 -7.91 -15.59
N GLY A 172 1.22 -6.89 -16.43
CA GLY A 172 1.06 -7.01 -17.88
C GLY A 172 -0.36 -7.36 -18.36
N GLN A 173 -1.27 -7.75 -17.46
CA GLN A 173 -2.66 -8.10 -17.80
C GLN A 173 -3.57 -6.88 -17.70
N SER A 174 -4.39 -6.64 -18.72
CA SER A 174 -5.35 -5.53 -18.73
C SER A 174 -6.39 -5.68 -17.63
N LEU A 175 -6.70 -4.58 -16.96
CA LEU A 175 -7.76 -4.54 -15.95
C LEU A 175 -9.01 -3.85 -16.48
N GLU A 176 -10.17 -4.32 -16.01
CA GLU A 176 -11.45 -3.67 -16.27
C GLU A 176 -11.63 -2.46 -15.34
N THR A 177 -12.11 -1.36 -15.92
CA THR A 177 -12.46 -0.16 -15.14
C THR A 177 -13.80 -0.38 -14.46
N ALA A 178 -13.87 -0.11 -13.16
CA ALA A 178 -15.10 -0.16 -12.37
C ALA A 178 -15.56 1.26 -12.00
N ALA A 179 -16.70 1.35 -11.30
CA ALA A 179 -17.19 2.61 -10.78
C ALA A 179 -16.16 3.28 -9.86
N ASP A 180 -16.06 4.60 -9.95
CA ASP A 180 -15.18 5.41 -9.11
C ASP A 180 -15.38 5.11 -7.61
N LEU A 181 -14.32 5.27 -6.83
CA LEU A 181 -14.40 5.23 -5.37
C LEU A 181 -15.04 6.53 -4.88
N THR A 182 -16.12 6.42 -4.10
CA THR A 182 -16.88 7.58 -3.63
C THR A 182 -16.25 8.25 -2.41
N ASN A 183 -15.69 7.47 -1.47
CA ASN A 183 -15.04 7.99 -0.27
C ASN A 183 -13.54 8.17 -0.48
N LEU A 184 -13.10 9.41 -0.60
CA LEU A 184 -11.71 9.78 -0.86
C LEU A 184 -10.91 10.15 0.41
N LYS A 185 -11.53 10.15 1.59
CA LYS A 185 -10.91 10.63 2.85
C LYS A 185 -9.62 9.92 3.23
N GLN A 186 -9.46 8.69 2.77
CA GLN A 186 -8.29 7.85 3.03
C GLN A 186 -7.25 7.87 1.91
N LEU A 187 -7.40 8.78 0.92
CA LEU A 187 -6.44 8.98 -0.16
C LEU A 187 -5.68 10.29 0.06
N GLY A 188 -4.36 10.21 0.11
CA GLY A 188 -3.49 11.38 0.16
C GLY A 188 -3.41 12.14 -1.16
N GLY A 189 -2.54 13.14 -1.19
CA GLY A 189 -2.28 13.96 -2.38
C GLY A 189 -3.45 14.85 -2.80
N ASN A 190 -4.45 15.03 -1.93
CA ASN A 190 -5.69 15.77 -2.21
C ASN A 190 -6.44 15.23 -3.44
N SER A 191 -6.66 13.91 -3.46
CA SER A 191 -7.37 13.22 -4.53
C SER A 191 -8.80 13.77 -4.68
N ALA A 192 -9.15 14.27 -5.86
CA ALA A 192 -10.46 14.84 -6.17
C ALA A 192 -11.41 13.85 -6.89
N ARG A 193 -10.84 12.80 -7.48
CA ARG A 193 -11.53 11.66 -8.09
C ARG A 193 -10.65 10.44 -7.89
N ALA A 194 -11.25 9.26 -7.71
CA ALA A 194 -10.50 8.02 -7.70
C ALA A 194 -11.15 6.95 -8.55
N VAL A 195 -10.40 6.45 -9.54
CA VAL A 195 -10.85 5.39 -10.45
C VAL A 195 -10.48 4.04 -9.84
N ARG A 196 -11.38 3.06 -9.97
CA ARG A 196 -11.12 1.68 -9.55
C ARG A 196 -10.94 0.77 -10.74
N PHE A 197 -10.02 -0.17 -10.63
CA PHE A 197 -9.88 -1.26 -11.56
C PHE A 197 -9.99 -2.59 -10.82
N ALA A 198 -10.82 -3.49 -11.34
CA ALA A 198 -10.94 -4.83 -10.78
C ALA A 198 -9.62 -5.58 -10.98
N CYS A 199 -9.08 -6.18 -9.93
CA CYS A 199 -7.88 -7.00 -10.00
C CYS A 199 -8.28 -8.47 -9.79
N PRO A 200 -8.44 -9.26 -10.86
CA PRO A 200 -8.64 -10.70 -10.73
C PRO A 200 -7.50 -11.32 -9.89
N LEU A 201 -7.84 -12.19 -8.94
CA LEU A 201 -6.85 -12.73 -8.00
C LEU A 201 -5.74 -13.54 -8.69
N ASN A 202 -6.05 -14.18 -9.82
CA ASN A 202 -5.06 -14.89 -10.64
C ASN A 202 -4.03 -13.97 -11.31
N VAL A 203 -4.30 -12.66 -11.43
CA VAL A 203 -3.36 -11.67 -11.97
C VAL A 203 -2.39 -11.17 -10.90
N LEU A 204 -2.80 -11.16 -9.63
CA LEU A 204 -1.94 -10.78 -8.51
C LEU A 204 -0.82 -11.80 -8.31
N LYS A 205 0.37 -11.29 -7.98
CA LYS A 205 1.54 -12.07 -7.59
C LYS A 205 1.78 -11.95 -6.10
N THR A 206 2.31 -13.00 -5.50
CA THR A 206 2.96 -12.89 -4.19
C THR A 206 4.17 -11.95 -4.30
N GLY A 207 4.31 -11.06 -3.32
CA GLY A 207 5.36 -10.05 -3.27
C GLY A 207 5.06 -8.85 -4.17
N TYR A 208 5.96 -8.54 -5.11
CA TYR A 208 5.86 -7.36 -5.95
C TYR A 208 4.82 -7.49 -7.07
N ASN A 209 4.06 -6.41 -7.24
CA ASN A 209 3.10 -6.23 -8.32
C ASN A 209 3.34 -4.89 -9.01
N ASP A 210 3.29 -4.91 -10.34
CA ASP A 210 3.51 -3.74 -11.19
C ASP A 210 2.19 -3.30 -11.83
N LEU A 211 1.76 -2.09 -11.51
CA LEU A 211 0.54 -1.48 -12.05
C LEU A 211 0.92 -0.39 -13.07
N ASP A 212 0.75 -0.70 -14.36
CA ASP A 212 0.87 0.27 -15.45
C ASP A 212 -0.42 1.08 -15.58
N LEU A 213 -0.30 2.41 -15.62
CA LEU A 213 -1.43 3.32 -15.73
C LEU A 213 -1.19 4.37 -16.79
N ARG A 214 -2.22 4.62 -17.62
CA ARG A 214 -2.20 5.70 -18.60
C ARG A 214 -3.60 6.26 -18.86
N GLN A 215 -3.72 7.57 -18.93
CA GLN A 215 -4.90 8.26 -19.46
C GLN A 215 -4.98 8.04 -20.97
N VAL A 216 -6.14 7.61 -21.44
CA VAL A 216 -6.41 7.28 -22.85
C VAL A 216 -7.49 8.15 -23.51
N ALA A 217 -8.25 8.91 -22.71
CA ALA A 217 -9.23 9.88 -23.23
C ALA A 217 -9.36 11.09 -22.30
N GLY A 218 -10.04 12.13 -22.79
CA GLY A 218 -10.24 13.41 -22.11
C GLY A 218 -9.34 14.51 -22.68
N SER A 219 -9.90 15.72 -22.76
CA SER A 219 -9.31 16.91 -23.39
C SER A 219 -8.07 17.46 -22.65
N THR A 220 -8.02 17.27 -21.34
CA THR A 220 -6.93 17.75 -20.47
C THR A 220 -6.11 16.60 -19.88
N GLY A 221 -4.78 16.78 -19.83
CA GLY A 221 -3.88 15.84 -19.15
C GLY A 221 -4.08 15.87 -17.64
N GLN A 222 -4.42 14.72 -17.06
CA GLN A 222 -4.67 14.58 -15.64
C GLN A 222 -3.38 14.27 -14.88
N GLN A 223 -3.39 14.46 -13.56
CA GLN A 223 -2.27 14.14 -12.67
C GLN A 223 -2.69 13.06 -11.69
N ILE A 224 -1.91 11.97 -11.65
CA ILE A 224 -2.07 10.90 -10.67
C ILE A 224 -1.37 11.33 -9.38
N VAL A 225 -2.12 11.33 -8.27
CA VAL A 225 -1.64 11.77 -6.95
C VAL A 225 -1.75 10.67 -5.89
N TRP A 226 -2.41 9.56 -6.21
CA TRP A 226 -2.49 8.40 -5.33
C TRP A 226 -2.58 7.12 -6.13
N VAL A 227 -1.90 6.08 -5.68
CA VAL A 227 -2.00 4.71 -6.22
C VAL A 227 -1.92 3.74 -5.06
N GLU A 228 -2.83 2.76 -5.01
CA GLU A 228 -2.73 1.65 -4.08
C GLU A 228 -3.38 0.38 -4.63
N LEU A 229 -2.98 -0.77 -4.08
CA LEU A 229 -3.75 -2.01 -4.16
C LEU A 229 -4.54 -2.19 -2.86
N ARG A 230 -5.86 -2.43 -2.97
CA ARG A 230 -6.73 -2.80 -1.85
C ARG A 230 -7.19 -4.23 -2.01
N MET A 231 -7.18 -4.99 -0.94
CA MET A 231 -7.62 -6.38 -0.90
C MET A 231 -8.55 -6.58 0.28
N ASP A 232 -9.62 -7.33 0.04
CA ASP A 232 -10.55 -7.80 1.05
C ASP A 232 -10.62 -9.32 0.92
N PRO A 233 -9.77 -10.06 1.66
CA PRO A 233 -9.74 -11.51 1.60
C PRO A 233 -11.10 -12.10 1.98
N GLY A 234 -11.51 -13.14 1.26
CA GLY A 234 -12.72 -13.90 1.61
C GLY A 234 -12.52 -14.65 2.92
N PRO A 235 -13.61 -15.16 3.53
CA PRO A 235 -13.48 -16.05 4.67
C PRO A 235 -12.57 -17.23 4.31
N GLU A 236 -11.76 -17.70 5.26
CA GLU A 236 -10.97 -18.91 5.08
C GLU A 236 -11.92 -20.05 4.70
N THR A 237 -11.82 -20.53 3.47
CA THR A 237 -12.37 -21.84 3.12
C THR A 237 -11.44 -22.84 3.79
N GLY A 238 -11.88 -23.40 4.93
CA GLY A 238 -11.13 -24.42 5.66
C GLY A 238 -10.71 -25.59 4.75
N PRO A 239 -9.78 -26.45 5.19
CA PRO A 239 -9.34 -27.57 4.37
C PRO A 239 -10.56 -28.41 3.98
N SER A 240 -10.65 -28.78 2.70
CA SER A 240 -11.58 -29.83 2.29
C SER A 240 -11.25 -31.05 3.14
N ASN A 241 -12.18 -31.49 3.98
CA ASN A 241 -12.11 -32.82 4.59
C ASN A 241 -12.05 -33.84 3.45
N ARG A 242 -10.84 -34.19 3.01
CA ARG A 242 -10.59 -35.53 2.49
C ARG A 242 -10.27 -36.35 3.71
N GLN A 243 -11.31 -37.01 4.22
CA GLN A 243 -11.13 -38.32 4.80
C GLN A 243 -10.53 -39.19 3.70
N ASP A 244 -9.32 -39.68 3.95
CA ASP A 244 -8.84 -41.03 3.61
C ASP A 244 -7.59 -41.29 4.47
#